data_AF-A0A519E143-F1
#
_entry.id   AF-A0A519E143-F1
#
_cell.length_a   1.000
_cell.length_b   1.000
_cell.length_c   1.000
_cell.angle_alpha   90.00
_cell.angle_beta   90.00
_cell.angle_gamma   90.00
#
_symmetry.space_group_name_H-M   'P 1'
#
loop_
_entity.id
_entity.type
_entity.pdbx_description
1 polymer ?
#
loop_
_entity_poly.entity_id
_entity_poly.type
_entity_poly.pdbx_seq_one_letter_code
_entity_poly.pdbx_strand_id
1 'polypeptide(L)'
;MGRQTAAILTDEQEQELLKFVRRSADIVLIRAAAPSPDELFPQHFSPRGDWQWMYYLWNRSFPWTPEILRHGDHVSIGNKNAAPLIEYTRHNFAGSEPVGRVYWAKDFSAPDGLPYDSASFSKWFDTVARWVRRHGRAP
;
A
#
# COMPACT_ATOMS: atom_id res chain seq x y z
N MET A 1 -1.93 17.41 3.64
CA MET A 1 -0.50 17.05 3.49
C MET A 1 -0.32 15.56 3.81
N GLY A 2 0.33 14.77 2.96
CA GLY A 2 0.47 13.32 3.18
C GLY A 2 1.57 12.94 4.18
N ARG A 3 1.53 11.71 4.70
CA ARG A 3 2.51 11.15 5.65
C ARG A 3 3.32 10.05 4.98
N GLN A 4 4.64 10.02 5.16
CA GLN A 4 5.50 8.97 4.60
C GLN A 4 6.57 8.46 5.55
N THR A 5 7.08 7.27 5.25
CA THR A 5 8.23 6.63 5.90
C THR A 5 9.00 5.84 4.84
N ALA A 6 10.32 5.99 4.82
CA ALA A 6 11.20 5.22 3.94
C ALA A 6 11.11 3.72 4.26
N ALA A 7 11.12 2.89 3.23
CA ALA A 7 10.95 1.45 3.29
C ALA A 7 11.97 0.74 2.40
N ILE A 8 13.04 0.23 3.01
CA ILE A 8 14.04 -0.63 2.36
C ILE A 8 13.80 -2.05 2.86
N LEU A 9 12.95 -2.81 2.17
CA LEU A 9 12.56 -4.16 2.56
C LEU A 9 12.98 -5.16 1.48
N THR A 10 13.54 -6.31 1.86
CA THR A 10 13.71 -7.47 0.96
C THR A 10 12.38 -8.19 0.72
N ASP A 11 12.33 -9.14 -0.21
CA ASP A 11 11.11 -9.92 -0.48
C ASP A 11 10.64 -10.71 0.75
N GLU A 12 11.56 -11.24 1.55
CA GLU A 12 11.24 -11.93 2.81
C GLU A 12 10.61 -10.95 3.81
N GLN A 13 11.19 -9.76 3.97
CA GLN A 13 10.70 -8.75 4.89
C GLN A 13 9.34 -8.18 4.45
N GLU A 14 9.06 -8.14 3.15
CA GLU A 14 7.74 -7.80 2.63
C GLU A 14 6.68 -8.84 3.05
N GLN A 15 7.01 -10.13 2.99
CA GLN A 15 6.10 -11.18 3.48
C GLN A 15 5.89 -11.07 4.99
N GLU A 16 6.93 -10.72 5.76
CA GLU A 16 6.82 -10.47 7.20
C GLU A 16 5.96 -9.24 7.51
N LEU A 17 6.09 -8.17 6.73
CA LEU A 17 5.22 -6.99 6.82
C LEU A 17 3.76 -7.41 6.61
N LEU A 18 3.48 -8.17 5.55
CA LEU A 18 2.11 -8.61 5.24
C LEU A 18 1.52 -9.47 6.37
N LYS A 19 2.31 -10.41 6.90
CA LYS A 19 1.91 -11.22 8.07
C LYS A 19 1.66 -10.35 9.29
N PHE A 20 2.51 -9.37 9.55
CA PHE A 20 2.37 -8.44 10.67
C PHE A 20 1.07 -7.63 10.57
N VAL A 21 0.79 -7.02 9.42
CA VAL A 21 -0.41 -6.19 9.27
C VAL A 21 -1.69 -7.03 9.35
N ARG A 22 -1.70 -8.23 8.74
CA ARG A 22 -2.85 -9.17 8.79
C ARG A 22 -3.10 -9.78 10.17
N ARG A 23 -2.11 -9.80 11.06
CA ARG A 23 -2.30 -10.22 12.46
C ARG A 23 -3.12 -9.21 13.27
N SER A 24 -3.07 -7.95 12.89
CA SER A 24 -3.65 -6.84 13.66
C SER A 24 -4.93 -6.28 13.06
N ALA A 25 -5.19 -6.54 11.78
CA ALA A 25 -6.34 -6.04 11.06
C ALA A 25 -6.66 -6.92 9.84
N ASP A 26 -7.87 -6.79 9.34
CA ASP A 26 -8.31 -7.46 8.12
C ASP A 26 -7.80 -6.69 6.88
N ILE A 27 -6.65 -7.12 6.35
CA ILE A 27 -5.92 -6.42 5.30
C ILE A 27 -6.03 -7.11 3.95
N VAL A 28 -6.52 -6.35 2.97
CA VAL A 28 -6.49 -6.68 1.54
C VAL A 28 -5.29 -5.99 0.91
N LEU A 29 -4.50 -6.76 0.16
CA LEU A 29 -3.40 -6.26 -0.66
C LEU A 29 -3.93 -5.98 -2.06
N ILE A 30 -3.57 -4.84 -2.64
CA ILE A 30 -4.04 -4.39 -3.95
C ILE A 30 -2.83 -4.04 -4.80
N ARG A 31 -2.80 -4.46 -6.07
CA ARG A 31 -1.81 -4.03 -7.05
C ARG A 31 -2.17 -2.66 -7.62
N ALA A 32 -1.17 -1.87 -8.03
CA ALA A 32 -1.45 -0.62 -8.74
C ALA A 32 -2.10 -0.81 -10.11
N ALA A 33 -1.69 -1.87 -10.81
CA ALA A 33 -2.31 -2.35 -12.04
C ALA A 33 -2.19 -3.88 -12.12
N ALA A 34 -3.13 -4.52 -12.80
CA ALA A 34 -3.11 -5.96 -13.05
C ALA A 34 -3.74 -6.28 -14.43
N PRO A 35 -3.42 -7.42 -15.06
CA PRO A 35 -4.05 -7.83 -16.33
C PRO A 35 -5.56 -8.09 -16.21
N SER A 36 -6.01 -8.51 -15.02
CA SER A 36 -7.40 -8.88 -14.75
C SER A 36 -7.88 -8.40 -13.37
N PRO A 37 -9.20 -8.23 -13.15
CA PRO A 37 -9.76 -7.89 -11.84
C PRO A 37 -9.36 -8.85 -10.72
N ASP A 38 -9.27 -10.15 -11.01
CA ASP A 38 -8.96 -11.17 -10.01
C ASP A 38 -7.50 -11.07 -9.55
N GLU A 39 -6.61 -10.65 -10.44
CA GLU A 39 -5.20 -10.42 -10.13
C GLU A 39 -4.93 -9.11 -9.39
N LEU A 40 -5.92 -8.21 -9.32
CA LEU A 40 -5.77 -6.92 -8.65
C LEU A 40 -5.63 -7.07 -7.13
N PHE A 41 -6.12 -8.17 -6.57
CA PHE A 41 -6.16 -8.46 -5.14
C PHE A 41 -5.30 -9.68 -4.77
N PRO A 42 -3.97 -9.61 -4.92
CA PRO A 42 -3.11 -10.76 -4.68
C PRO A 42 -3.08 -11.13 -3.19
N GLN A 43 -2.89 -12.42 -2.91
CA GLN A 43 -2.74 -12.90 -1.53
C GLN A 43 -1.38 -12.56 -0.92
N HIS A 44 -0.35 -12.38 -1.74
CA HIS A 44 1.03 -12.13 -1.34
C HIS A 44 1.67 -11.08 -2.22
N PHE A 45 2.73 -10.46 -1.71
CA PHE A 45 3.66 -9.69 -2.53
C PHE A 45 4.30 -10.61 -3.58
N SER A 46 4.26 -10.22 -4.86
CA SER A 46 4.94 -10.96 -5.95
C SER A 46 6.46 -10.91 -5.78
N PRO A 47 7.24 -11.88 -6.26
CA PRO A 47 8.68 -11.73 -6.37
C PRO A 47 9.09 -10.44 -7.10
N ARG A 48 10.27 -9.90 -6.79
CA ARG A 48 10.83 -8.78 -7.57
C ARG A 48 11.09 -9.21 -9.01
N GLY A 49 10.60 -8.42 -9.97
CA GLY A 49 10.72 -8.69 -11.41
C GLY A 49 9.41 -8.54 -12.17
N ASP A 50 8.26 -8.67 -11.49
CA ASP A 50 6.92 -8.65 -12.12
C ASP A 50 6.43 -7.26 -12.57
N TRP A 51 7.31 -6.28 -12.80
CA TRP A 51 6.95 -4.86 -13.02
C TRP A 51 6.03 -4.25 -11.94
N GLN A 52 5.89 -4.92 -10.80
CA GLN A 52 5.04 -4.53 -9.68
C GLN A 52 5.86 -3.86 -8.59
N TRP A 53 5.96 -2.55 -8.71
CA TRP A 53 6.71 -1.69 -7.80
C TRP A 53 5.84 -1.03 -6.74
N MET A 54 4.51 -1.06 -6.92
CA MET A 54 3.56 -0.37 -6.07
C MET A 54 2.37 -1.26 -5.70
N TYR A 55 2.05 -1.22 -4.41
CA TYR A 55 0.89 -1.88 -3.82
C TYR A 55 0.13 -0.92 -2.93
N TYR A 56 -1.12 -1.26 -2.65
CA TYR A 56 -1.92 -0.61 -1.62
C TYR A 56 -2.33 -1.61 -0.56
N LEU A 57 -2.28 -1.20 0.70
CA LEU A 57 -2.85 -1.95 1.82
C LEU A 57 -4.18 -1.31 2.19
N TRP A 58 -5.25 -2.07 2.05
CA TRP A 58 -6.58 -1.68 2.47
C TRP A 58 -6.95 -2.41 3.76
N ASN A 59 -7.18 -1.64 4.83
CA ASN A 59 -7.74 -2.16 6.06
C ASN A 59 -9.27 -2.11 5.98
N ARG A 60 -9.92 -3.29 5.94
CA ARG A 60 -11.38 -3.42 5.80
C ARG A 60 -12.18 -2.90 6.99
N SER A 61 -11.53 -2.60 8.12
CA SER A 61 -12.17 -1.83 9.21
C SER A 61 -12.52 -0.40 8.82
N PHE A 62 -11.95 0.12 7.72
CA PHE A 62 -12.32 1.40 7.12
C PHE A 62 -13.11 1.13 5.83
N PRO A 63 -14.44 1.32 5.86
CA PRO A 63 -15.30 1.02 4.73
C PRO A 63 -14.92 1.84 3.50
N TRP A 64 -14.82 1.14 2.38
CA TRP A 64 -14.59 1.71 1.06
C TRP A 64 -14.96 0.66 0.01
N THR A 65 -15.43 1.09 -1.15
CA THR A 65 -15.77 0.21 -2.27
C THR A 65 -14.80 0.52 -3.42
N PRO A 66 -13.88 -0.40 -3.75
CA PRO A 66 -12.94 -0.19 -4.84
C PRO A 66 -13.68 -0.11 -6.19
N GLU A 67 -13.44 0.95 -6.96
CA GLU A 67 -13.92 1.08 -8.33
C GLU A 67 -12.85 0.62 -9.30
N ILE A 68 -13.12 -0.49 -10.01
CA ILE A 68 -12.20 -1.06 -10.98
C ILE A 68 -12.38 -0.36 -12.33
N LEU A 69 -11.32 0.29 -12.80
CA LEU A 69 -11.22 0.86 -14.13
C LEU A 69 -10.52 -0.12 -15.06
N ARG A 70 -11.03 -0.26 -16.28
CA ARG A 70 -10.41 -1.05 -17.34
C ARG A 70 -9.71 -0.11 -18.32
N HIS A 71 -8.45 -0.39 -18.61
CA HIS A 71 -7.61 0.34 -19.54
C HIS A 71 -7.09 -0.66 -20.56
N GLY A 72 -7.73 -0.81 -21.73
CA GLY A 72 -7.23 -1.65 -22.83
C GLY A 72 -6.76 -3.06 -22.43
N ASP A 73 -5.48 -3.18 -22.05
CA ASP A 73 -4.73 -4.37 -21.66
C ASP A 73 -4.62 -4.62 -20.13
N HIS A 74 -5.04 -3.69 -19.26
CA HIS A 74 -4.94 -3.82 -17.80
C HIS A 74 -6.13 -3.21 -17.05
N VAL A 75 -6.19 -3.46 -15.75
CA VAL A 75 -7.16 -2.88 -14.81
C VAL A 75 -6.45 -2.18 -13.65
N SER A 76 -7.09 -1.15 -13.11
CA SER A 76 -6.60 -0.40 -11.95
C SER A 76 -7.75 0.05 -11.04
N ILE A 77 -7.44 0.54 -9.84
CA ILE A 77 -8.44 1.20 -8.99
C ILE A 77 -8.52 2.69 -9.35
N GLY A 78 -9.72 3.16 -9.70
CA GLY A 78 -9.99 4.55 -10.06
C GLY A 78 -10.14 5.48 -8.86
N ASN A 79 -10.89 5.06 -7.85
CA ASN A 79 -11.22 5.89 -6.68
C ASN A 79 -10.23 5.76 -5.50
N LYS A 80 -9.01 5.28 -5.75
CA LYS A 80 -7.95 5.08 -4.73
C LYS A 80 -7.51 6.39 -4.05
N ASN A 81 -7.66 7.52 -4.73
CA ASN A 81 -7.17 8.82 -4.25
C ASN A 81 -7.93 9.33 -3.00
N ALA A 82 -9.18 8.89 -2.81
CA ALA A 82 -10.03 9.25 -1.66
C ALA A 82 -10.18 8.09 -0.66
N ALA A 83 -9.44 7.00 -0.85
CA ALA A 83 -9.61 5.76 -0.10
C ALA A 83 -8.75 5.70 1.17
N PRO A 84 -9.15 4.93 2.19
CA PRO A 84 -8.34 4.62 3.37
C PRO A 84 -7.25 3.59 3.02
N LEU A 85 -6.29 3.99 2.19
CA LEU A 85 -5.20 3.15 1.70
C LEU A 85 -3.85 3.62 2.23
N ILE A 86 -3.01 2.64 2.52
CA ILE A 86 -1.58 2.86 2.65
C ILE A 86 -0.93 2.48 1.32
N GLU A 87 -0.25 3.42 0.69
CA GLU A 87 0.57 3.15 -0.49
C GLU A 87 1.91 2.57 -0.05
N TYR A 88 2.33 1.49 -0.71
CA TYR A 88 3.64 0.89 -0.53
C TYR A 88 4.37 0.87 -1.87
N THR A 89 5.52 1.54 -1.94
CA THR A 89 6.45 1.50 -3.07
C THR A 89 7.69 0.74 -2.67
N ARG A 90 8.07 -0.26 -3.45
CA ARG A 90 9.27 -1.06 -3.22
C ARG A 90 10.52 -0.24 -3.49
N HIS A 91 11.56 -0.45 -2.67
CA HIS A 91 12.88 0.09 -2.95
C HIS A 91 13.53 -0.67 -4.12
N ASN A 92 14.14 0.03 -5.06
CA ASN A 92 14.93 -0.60 -6.11
C ASN A 92 16.37 -0.83 -5.63
N PHE A 93 16.75 -2.09 -5.46
CA PHE A 93 18.12 -2.47 -5.06
C PHE A 93 19.14 -2.42 -6.21
N ALA A 94 18.67 -2.36 -7.47
CA ALA A 94 19.52 -2.44 -8.65
C ALA A 94 19.91 -1.07 -9.24
N GLY A 95 19.45 0.04 -8.67
CA GLY A 95 19.71 1.38 -9.20
C GLY A 95 19.75 2.46 -8.12
N SER A 96 20.04 3.70 -8.53
CA SER A 96 20.05 4.90 -7.66
C SER A 96 18.66 5.55 -7.50
N GLU A 97 17.61 4.85 -7.94
CA GLU A 97 16.21 5.26 -7.85
C GLU A 97 15.80 5.56 -6.40
N PRO A 98 14.77 6.40 -6.18
CA PRO A 98 14.40 6.83 -4.83
C PRO A 98 14.08 5.65 -3.92
N VAL A 99 14.42 5.83 -2.64
CA VAL A 99 14.13 4.87 -1.58
C VAL A 99 12.64 4.52 -1.59
N GLY A 100 12.34 3.23 -1.46
CA GLY A 100 10.96 2.77 -1.33
C GLY A 100 10.25 3.47 -0.17
N ARG A 101 8.93 3.48 -0.16
CA ARG A 101 8.17 4.20 0.87
C ARG A 101 6.86 3.54 1.23
N VAL A 102 6.45 3.78 2.46
CA VAL A 102 5.07 3.67 2.91
C VAL A 102 4.51 5.07 3.00
N TYR A 103 3.38 5.32 2.35
CA TYR A 103 2.75 6.64 2.25
C TYR A 103 1.24 6.57 2.50
N TRP A 104 0.70 7.64 3.09
CA TRP A 104 -0.73 7.86 3.24
C TRP A 104 -1.10 9.27 2.77
N ALA A 105 -1.93 9.34 1.74
CA ALA A 105 -2.50 10.57 1.19
C ALA A 105 -3.60 11.12 2.12
N LYS A 106 -3.20 11.76 3.22
CA LYS A 106 -4.11 12.20 4.28
C LYS A 106 -5.22 13.16 3.80
N ASP A 107 -4.87 14.17 2.99
CA ASP A 107 -5.84 15.23 2.63
C ASP A 107 -5.70 15.69 1.16
N PHE A 108 -4.89 15.01 0.35
CA PHE A 108 -4.48 15.55 -0.96
C PHE A 108 -5.60 15.50 -2.02
N SER A 109 -6.58 14.61 -1.87
CA SER A 109 -7.60 14.36 -2.91
C SER A 109 -9.03 14.33 -2.36
N ALA A 110 -9.25 14.87 -1.16
CA ALA A 110 -10.53 14.86 -0.48
C ALA A 110 -10.93 16.30 -0.11
N PRO A 111 -11.41 17.11 -1.09
CA PRO A 111 -11.77 18.51 -0.85
C PRO A 111 -12.87 18.66 0.21
N ASP A 112 -13.72 17.66 0.35
CA ASP A 112 -14.80 17.60 1.34
C ASP A 112 -14.43 16.82 2.62
N GLY A 113 -13.13 16.52 2.80
CA GLY A 113 -12.62 15.70 3.90
C GLY A 113 -12.69 14.20 3.64
N LEU A 114 -11.98 13.43 4.47
CA LEU A 114 -11.93 11.98 4.34
C LEU A 114 -13.25 11.34 4.80
N PRO A 115 -13.83 10.39 4.05
CA PRO A 115 -15.09 9.72 4.41
C PRO A 115 -14.92 8.65 5.51
N TYR A 116 -13.80 8.66 6.23
CA TYR A 116 -13.45 7.68 7.25
C TYR A 116 -12.81 8.33 8.47
N ASP A 117 -12.79 7.63 9.60
CA ASP A 117 -12.11 8.07 10.82
C ASP A 117 -10.59 8.17 10.61
N SER A 118 -10.16 9.37 10.20
CA SER A 118 -8.75 9.66 9.91
C SER A 118 -7.85 9.55 11.15
N ALA A 119 -8.38 9.75 12.36
CA ALA A 119 -7.61 9.63 13.58
C ALA A 119 -7.29 8.17 13.90
N SER A 120 -8.28 7.29 13.77
CA SER A 120 -8.08 5.85 13.90
C SER A 120 -7.20 5.29 12.79
N PHE A 121 -7.38 5.75 11.53
CA PHE A 121 -6.50 5.36 10.43
C PHE A 121 -5.06 5.81 10.66
N SER A 122 -4.87 7.02 11.19
CA SER A 122 -3.55 7.55 11.54
C SER A 122 -2.82 6.66 12.57
N LYS A 123 -3.53 6.18 13.60
CA LYS A 123 -2.97 5.26 14.61
C LYS A 123 -2.57 3.92 13.99
N TRP A 124 -3.35 3.41 13.05
CA TRP A 124 -3.02 2.20 12.32
C TRP A 124 -1.79 2.42 11.42
N PHE A 125 -1.75 3.51 10.64
CA PHE A 125 -0.58 3.91 9.87
C PHE A 125 0.68 4.02 10.73
N ASP A 126 0.58 4.59 11.93
CA ASP A 126 1.71 4.69 12.87
C ASP A 126 2.24 3.33 13.29
N THR A 127 1.38 2.31 13.36
CA THR A 127 1.76 0.94 13.69
C THR A 127 2.55 0.32 12.55
N VAL A 128 2.07 0.48 11.31
CA VAL A 128 2.77 0.04 10.09
C VAL A 128 4.11 0.76 9.94
N ALA A 129 4.13 2.09 10.02
CA ALA A 129 5.33 2.90 9.88
C ALA A 129 6.39 2.60 10.97
N ARG A 130 5.98 2.28 12.20
CA ARG A 130 6.90 1.84 13.27
C ARG A 130 7.47 0.45 13.00
N TRP A 131 6.70 -0.45 12.40
CA TRP A 131 7.24 -1.74 11.98
C TRP A 131 8.28 -1.56 10.88
N VAL A 132 7.95 -0.80 9.84
CA VAL A 132 8.85 -0.52 8.71
C VAL A 132 10.12 0.19 9.17
N ARG A 133 10.06 1.17 10.06
CA ARG A 133 11.29 1.82 10.58
C ARG A 133 12.23 0.87 11.33
N ARG A 134 11.70 -0.18 11.95
CA ARG A 134 12.47 -1.16 12.72
C ARG A 134 13.12 -2.23 11.84
N HIS A 135 12.47 -2.60 10.75
CA HIS A 135 12.89 -3.73 9.90
C HIS A 135 13.38 -3.28 8.50
N GLY A 136 12.96 -2.11 8.05
CA GLY A 136 13.24 -1.52 6.74
C GLY A 136 14.53 -0.71 6.66
N ARG A 137 15.54 -1.12 7.43
CA ARG A 137 16.92 -0.67 7.30
C ARG A 137 17.66 -1.85 6.71
N ALA A 138 18.14 -1.73 5.46
CA ALA A 138 19.08 -2.72 4.94
C ALA A 138 20.28 -2.83 5.91
N PRO A 139 20.88 -4.03 6.05
CA PRO A 139 22.10 -4.22 6.83
C PRO A 139 23.25 -3.34 6.34
#